data_AF-A0A0N4VJJ5-F1
#
_entry.id   AF-A0A0N4VJJ5-F1
#
_cell.length_a   1.000
_cell.length_b   1.000
_cell.length_c   1.000
_cell.angle_alpha   90.00
_cell.angle_beta   90.00
_cell.angle_gamma   90.00
#
_symmetry.space_group_name_H-M   'P 1'
#
loop_
_entity.id
_entity.type
_entity.pdbx_description
1 polymer ?
#
loop_
_entity_poly.entity_id
_entity_poly.type
_entity_poly.pdbx_seq_one_letter_code
_entity_poly.pdbx_strand_id
1 'polypeptide(L)'
;MSLFSTNEHLGIECANASSLAVGRFFDNRDQLVVGTFAGELTIIDPGDPTTEKQCILQHSFQLPIISVAVGRFLAASDDNFLAVLLTQRLCICQLYSEGNNCKLIVVNEHATHELAYNMCTGQFARSQADLLCVQSLSCTLTVYEAEQALLHRTLPNALIPGPIAYASYSESIIVTSGGVLSSFKYNSLVTATSGNHGKKLVADWAFTLGDWPVGVSTAGSPTLQPSILVLCKRNLYCFTQGGILRFNIRLQCIATHLLAYGFGETYLRYCIVASRTLQFYAQNILIWTANLQIDPIDLQLCSFGEYRCMLAILSSERLSIAYLGTEPSIFCLPSSQTRFVDFKQRHIELQKLESVIRQQVDGIKSGEKVVEGLRLECTYKGLQKEIEDNFAGETEGICAVVEVVVKDSFPLLDIRLLCHSQFNVEKCVVINEEGKIASAEILIPLLSFCRTDKNVQRNATYKINVESTDTLQSIPELSIDMKADGCASVAFRPIFLDSSISLFSFSRPRRYRICSESLPLLCLATENLIHELRKKEPTVELKFPRLLAITFQNLCSFLELEKRKIKEQENLEKTCIQLRGAQSALLQRLKAPRPTNISHLAALMEYAHEQVRYFL
;
A
#
# COMPACT_ATOMS: atom_id res chain seq x y z
N MET A 1 -14.19 30.20 -1.85
CA MET A 1 -14.24 28.98 -1.00
C MET A 1 -14.13 27.75 -1.88
N SER A 2 -13.50 26.67 -1.44
CA SER A 2 -13.35 25.48 -2.31
C SER A 2 -14.64 24.66 -2.37
N LEU A 3 -15.00 24.22 -3.57
CA LEU A 3 -16.15 23.36 -3.82
C LEU A 3 -15.89 21.98 -3.20
N PHE A 4 -16.93 21.38 -2.63
CA PHE A 4 -16.87 20.02 -2.05
C PHE A 4 -15.85 19.85 -0.92
N SER A 5 -15.49 20.92 -0.20
CA SER A 5 -14.70 20.84 1.02
C SER A 5 -15.50 21.33 2.23
N THR A 6 -15.19 20.79 3.41
CA THR A 6 -15.60 21.41 4.67
C THR A 6 -14.67 22.57 4.99
N ASN A 7 -15.23 23.76 5.20
CA ASN A 7 -14.48 24.93 5.62
C ASN A 7 -14.71 25.16 7.10
N GLU A 8 -13.63 25.29 7.86
CA GLU A 8 -13.68 25.47 9.30
C GLU A 8 -14.02 26.93 9.63
N HIS A 9 -14.98 27.11 10.53
CA HIS A 9 -15.32 28.38 11.15
C HIS A 9 -14.59 28.55 12.49
N LEU A 10 -14.58 27.48 13.28
CA LEU A 10 -13.93 27.44 14.59
C LEU A 10 -13.25 26.08 14.79
N GLY A 11 -12.01 26.09 15.27
CA GLY A 11 -11.28 24.90 15.67
C GLY A 11 -10.81 24.99 17.11
N ILE A 12 -11.10 23.95 17.90
CA ILE A 12 -10.67 23.84 19.30
C ILE A 12 -9.92 22.54 19.46
N GLU A 13 -8.71 22.61 20.00
CA GLU A 13 -7.92 21.41 20.33
C GLU A 13 -8.49 20.73 21.57
N CYS A 14 -8.70 19.42 21.48
CA CYS A 14 -9.30 18.59 22.54
C CYS A 14 -8.53 17.28 22.62
N ALA A 15 -7.91 16.96 23.76
CA ALA A 15 -7.19 15.70 23.91
C ALA A 15 -8.14 14.55 24.29
N ASN A 16 -8.11 13.45 23.53
CA ASN A 16 -8.82 12.19 23.82
C ASN A 16 -10.35 12.35 23.94
N ALA A 17 -10.96 13.10 23.04
CA ALA A 17 -12.41 13.25 22.99
C ALA A 17 -13.10 11.92 22.65
N SER A 18 -14.19 11.63 23.35
CA SER A 18 -14.95 10.37 23.24
C SER A 18 -16.35 10.55 22.67
N SER A 19 -17.04 11.63 23.05
CA SER A 19 -18.46 11.85 22.71
C SER A 19 -18.79 13.32 22.57
N LEU A 20 -19.76 13.63 21.71
CA LEU A 20 -20.26 14.98 21.48
C LEU A 20 -21.79 15.00 21.67
N ALA A 21 -22.27 15.99 22.42
CA ALA A 21 -23.69 16.29 22.51
C ALA A 21 -23.93 17.77 22.25
N VAL A 22 -25.11 18.08 21.71
CA VAL A 22 -25.54 19.46 21.47
C VAL A 22 -26.84 19.70 22.20
N GLY A 23 -26.91 20.80 22.93
CA GLY A 23 -28.10 21.16 23.68
C GLY A 23 -28.12 22.64 24.04
N ARG A 24 -29.29 23.13 24.44
CA ARG A 24 -29.49 24.54 24.79
C ARG A 24 -29.53 24.69 26.30
N PHE A 25 -28.51 25.29 26.90
CA PHE A 25 -28.54 25.61 28.34
C PHE A 25 -28.73 27.10 28.59
N PHE A 26 -28.06 27.97 27.81
CA PHE A 26 -28.16 29.42 27.96
C PHE A 26 -28.62 30.12 26.66
N ASP A 27 -29.33 31.24 26.81
CA ASP A 27 -29.68 32.21 25.76
C ASP A 27 -30.31 31.67 24.46
N ASN A 28 -31.03 30.54 24.52
CA ASN A 28 -31.63 29.89 23.35
C ASN A 28 -30.61 29.57 22.22
N ARG A 29 -29.32 29.42 22.55
CA ARG A 29 -28.26 29.03 21.61
C ARG A 29 -27.85 27.58 21.85
N ASP A 30 -27.44 26.90 20.79
CA ASP A 30 -26.93 25.54 20.89
C ASP A 30 -25.48 25.58 21.42
N GLN A 31 -25.24 24.88 22.53
CA GLN A 31 -23.93 24.71 23.15
C GLN A 31 -23.45 23.28 22.94
N LEU A 32 -22.14 23.15 22.74
CA LEU A 32 -21.48 21.88 22.48
C LEU A 32 -20.94 21.34 23.79
N VAL A 33 -21.23 20.08 24.09
CA VAL A 33 -20.68 19.37 25.24
C VAL A 33 -19.80 18.24 24.74
N VAL A 34 -18.53 18.26 25.15
CA VAL A 34 -17.54 17.25 24.77
C VAL A 34 -17.14 16.47 26.02
N GLY A 35 -17.26 15.15 25.94
CA GLY A 35 -16.72 14.23 26.92
C GLY A 35 -15.37 13.67 26.46
N THR A 36 -14.45 13.45 27.40
CA THR A 36 -13.16 12.81 27.14
C THR A 36 -13.00 11.50 27.92
N PHE A 37 -12.17 10.59 27.40
CA PHE A 37 -11.82 9.37 28.14
C PHE A 37 -10.94 9.63 29.38
N ALA A 38 -10.34 10.82 29.48
CA ALA A 38 -9.63 11.25 30.70
C ALA A 38 -10.60 11.63 31.84
N GLY A 39 -11.90 11.72 31.56
CA GLY A 39 -12.92 12.12 32.53
C GLY A 39 -13.13 13.62 32.64
N GLU A 40 -12.61 14.40 31.70
CA GLU A 40 -12.88 15.83 31.58
C GLU A 40 -14.08 16.06 30.67
N LEU A 41 -15.01 16.88 31.15
CA LEU A 41 -16.18 17.38 30.43
C LEU A 41 -15.97 18.87 30.13
N THR A 42 -16.02 19.23 28.86
CA THR A 42 -15.92 20.62 28.41
C THR A 42 -17.21 21.08 27.74
N ILE A 43 -17.65 22.29 28.08
CA ILE A 43 -18.84 22.92 27.50
C ILE A 43 -18.40 24.17 26.75
N ILE A 44 -18.77 24.25 25.49
CA ILE A 44 -18.31 25.26 24.55
C ILE A 44 -19.52 25.99 23.99
N ASP A 45 -19.50 27.32 24.06
CA ASP A 45 -20.47 28.18 23.36
C ASP A 45 -19.77 28.87 22.18
N PRO A 46 -19.99 28.38 20.96
CA PRO A 46 -19.37 28.97 19.77
C PRO A 46 -19.91 30.37 19.44
N GLY A 47 -21.05 30.76 20.03
CA GLY A 47 -21.70 32.05 19.79
C GLY A 47 -21.28 33.16 20.75
N ASP A 48 -20.46 32.88 21.77
CA ASP A 48 -20.02 33.89 22.73
C ASP A 48 -18.78 34.66 22.22
N PRO A 49 -18.89 35.97 21.93
CA PRO A 49 -17.76 36.77 21.47
C PRO A 49 -16.78 37.17 22.58
N THR A 50 -17.10 36.90 23.86
CA THR A 50 -16.39 37.49 25.01
C THR A 50 -15.19 36.67 25.50
N THR A 51 -15.18 35.36 25.29
CA THR A 51 -14.09 34.47 25.73
C THR A 51 -13.16 34.07 24.58
N GLU A 52 -11.87 34.42 24.68
CA GLU A 52 -10.81 34.00 23.75
C GLU A 52 -10.70 32.46 23.59
N LYS A 53 -11.26 31.69 24.54
CA LYS A 53 -11.29 30.22 24.51
C LYS A 53 -12.66 29.60 24.23
N GLN A 54 -13.74 30.39 24.09
CA GLN A 54 -15.13 29.94 23.88
C GLN A 54 -15.63 28.78 24.79
N CYS A 55 -14.88 28.47 25.85
CA CYS A 55 -15.13 27.40 26.79
C CYS A 55 -15.80 28.02 28.01
N ILE A 56 -17.04 27.60 28.26
CA ILE A 56 -17.86 28.06 29.38
C ILE A 56 -17.44 27.36 30.67
N LEU A 57 -17.23 26.05 30.60
CA LEU A 57 -17.01 25.21 31.78
C LEU A 57 -16.16 24.00 31.44
N GLN A 58 -15.21 23.70 32.32
CA GLN A 58 -14.45 22.45 32.33
C GLN A 58 -14.60 21.81 33.71
N HIS A 59 -15.06 20.56 33.74
CA HIS A 59 -15.24 19.80 34.98
C HIS A 59 -14.64 18.40 34.84
N SER A 60 -14.01 17.88 35.89
CA SER A 60 -13.37 16.57 35.88
C SER A 60 -14.09 15.60 36.81
N PHE A 61 -14.56 14.48 36.26
CA PHE A 61 -15.23 13.39 36.98
C PHE A 61 -14.27 12.27 37.41
N GLN A 62 -12.97 12.36 37.09
CA GLN A 62 -11.91 11.36 37.37
C GLN A 62 -12.13 9.95 36.79
N LEU A 63 -13.27 9.69 36.13
CA LEU A 63 -13.62 8.44 35.46
C LEU A 63 -13.87 8.69 33.98
N PRO A 64 -13.57 7.73 33.08
CA PRO A 64 -13.78 7.90 31.65
C PRO A 64 -15.25 8.16 31.30
N ILE A 65 -15.49 9.21 30.49
CA ILE A 65 -16.82 9.52 29.96
C ILE A 65 -17.02 8.73 28.67
N ILE A 66 -18.03 7.86 28.66
CA ILE A 66 -18.37 7.01 27.52
C ILE A 66 -19.27 7.75 26.54
N SER A 67 -20.31 8.40 27.07
CA SER A 67 -21.33 9.07 26.27
C SER A 67 -21.91 10.23 27.05
N VAL A 68 -22.34 11.26 26.32
CA VAL A 68 -23.01 12.44 26.85
C VAL A 68 -24.33 12.62 26.10
N ALA A 69 -25.39 12.99 26.81
CA ALA A 69 -26.68 13.32 26.22
C ALA A 69 -27.29 14.53 26.91
N VAL A 70 -28.02 15.35 26.15
CA VAL A 70 -28.77 16.49 26.67
C VAL A 70 -30.26 16.23 26.46
N GLY A 71 -31.07 16.52 27.48
CA GLY A 71 -32.51 16.30 27.43
C GLY A 71 -33.20 16.78 28.70
N ARG A 72 -34.51 16.59 28.75
CA ARG A 72 -35.31 16.99 29.92
C ARG A 72 -35.51 15.81 30.85
N PHE A 73 -34.62 15.62 31.83
CA PHE A 73 -34.66 14.43 32.69
C PHE A 73 -35.54 14.57 33.94
N LEU A 74 -35.93 15.79 34.31
CA LEU A 74 -36.82 16.05 35.46
C LEU A 74 -38.16 16.56 34.96
N ALA A 75 -39.26 15.98 35.44
CA ALA A 75 -40.61 16.41 35.07
C ALA A 75 -41.02 17.74 35.73
N ALA A 76 -40.30 18.17 36.77
CA ALA A 76 -40.63 19.36 37.56
C ALA A 76 -40.17 20.67 36.93
N SER A 77 -39.22 20.64 35.99
CA SER A 77 -38.69 21.83 35.31
C SER A 77 -38.63 21.60 33.80
N ASP A 78 -38.82 22.69 33.04
CA ASP A 78 -38.70 22.66 31.58
C ASP A 78 -37.26 22.79 31.07
N ASP A 79 -36.31 22.97 31.98
CA ASP A 79 -34.88 23.17 31.71
C ASP A 79 -34.22 21.92 31.13
N ASN A 80 -33.19 22.13 30.31
CA ASN A 80 -32.37 21.05 29.79
C ASN A 80 -31.30 20.64 30.80
N PHE A 81 -31.20 19.34 31.03
CA PHE A 81 -30.21 18.72 31.90
C PHE A 81 -29.18 17.96 31.08
N LEU A 82 -28.01 17.76 31.68
CA LEU A 82 -26.91 17.02 31.09
C LEU A 82 -26.82 15.63 31.72
N ALA A 83 -26.94 14.58 30.93
CA ALA A 83 -26.65 13.21 31.35
C ALA A 83 -25.23 12.84 30.91
N VAL A 84 -24.40 12.46 31.88
CA VAL A 84 -23.02 11.99 31.67
C VAL A 84 -22.95 10.53 32.05
N LEU A 85 -22.64 9.67 31.08
CA LEU A 85 -22.43 8.24 31.30
C LEU A 85 -20.96 7.96 31.51
N LEU A 86 -20.61 7.53 32.72
CA LEU A 86 -19.31 7.01 33.11
C LEU A 86 -19.32 5.48 33.03
N THR A 87 -18.15 4.85 33.18
CA THR A 87 -18.00 3.38 33.08
C THR A 87 -18.89 2.59 34.04
N GLN A 88 -19.12 3.11 35.26
CA GLN A 88 -19.92 2.45 36.31
C GLN A 88 -20.96 3.37 36.96
N ARG A 89 -21.16 4.57 36.43
CA ARG A 89 -22.00 5.60 37.04
C ARG A 89 -22.71 6.41 35.97
N LEU A 90 -23.92 6.84 36.27
CA LEU A 90 -24.69 7.76 35.46
C LEU A 90 -24.97 9.01 36.30
N CYS A 91 -24.49 10.16 35.84
CA CYS A 91 -24.64 11.43 36.53
C CYS A 91 -25.59 12.34 35.74
N ILE A 92 -26.65 12.83 36.37
CA ILE A 92 -27.53 13.85 35.83
C ILE A 92 -27.12 15.18 36.46
N CYS A 93 -26.67 16.10 35.61
CA CYS A 93 -26.09 17.36 36.01
C CYS A 93 -26.96 18.52 35.51
N GLN A 94 -27.03 19.57 36.32
CA GLN A 94 -27.62 20.84 35.95
C GLN A 94 -26.53 21.89 35.86
N LEU A 95 -26.62 22.75 34.84
CA LEU A 95 -25.76 23.90 34.70
C LEU A 95 -26.42 25.11 35.33
N TYR A 96 -25.69 25.79 36.20
CA TYR A 96 -26.13 27.00 36.85
C TYR A 96 -25.19 28.14 36.46
N SER A 97 -25.75 29.25 35.97
CA SER A 97 -24.97 30.45 35.63
C SER A 97 -25.17 31.51 36.70
N GLU A 98 -24.11 31.86 37.41
CA GLU A 98 -24.05 33.03 38.32
C GLU A 98 -23.12 34.08 37.69
N GLY A 99 -23.68 34.98 36.89
CA GLY A 99 -22.90 36.01 36.19
C GLY A 99 -22.02 35.41 35.07
N ASN A 100 -20.70 35.65 35.12
CA ASN A 100 -19.74 35.09 34.14
C ASN A 100 -19.24 33.68 34.52
N ASN A 101 -19.59 33.17 35.70
CA ASN A 101 -19.12 31.86 36.15
C ASN A 101 -20.25 30.84 36.06
N CYS A 102 -20.07 29.85 35.19
CA CYS A 102 -20.93 28.69 35.15
C CYS A 102 -20.42 27.64 36.16
N LYS A 103 -21.34 26.99 36.86
CA LYS A 103 -21.07 25.86 37.75
C LYS A 103 -21.91 24.67 37.31
N LEU A 104 -21.32 23.49 37.38
CA LEU A 104 -22.01 22.23 37.12
C LEU A 104 -22.33 21.58 38.47
N ILE A 105 -23.61 21.34 38.73
CA ILE A 105 -24.10 20.69 39.95
C ILE A 105 -24.64 19.32 39.55
N VAL A 106 -24.14 18.27 40.19
CA VAL A 106 -24.69 16.92 40.03
C VAL A 106 -25.99 16.85 40.85
N VAL A 107 -27.11 16.68 40.17
CA VAL A 107 -28.43 16.59 40.81
C VAL A 107 -28.67 15.16 41.27
N ASN A 108 -28.51 14.20 40.36
CA ASN A 108 -28.69 12.77 40.65
C ASN A 108 -27.47 11.97 40.21
N GLU A 109 -27.10 10.99 41.02
CA GLU A 109 -26.04 10.03 40.73
C GLU A 109 -26.56 8.60 40.89
N HIS A 110 -26.41 7.80 39.85
CA HIS A 110 -26.80 6.40 39.81
C HIS A 110 -25.58 5.51 39.65
N ALA A 111 -25.40 4.54 40.55
CA ALA A 111 -24.42 3.47 40.34
C ALA A 111 -25.01 2.44 39.36
N THR A 112 -24.30 2.14 38.27
CA THR A 112 -24.70 1.07 37.36
C THR A 112 -24.27 -0.28 37.94
N HIS A 113 -25.13 -1.30 37.82
CA HIS A 113 -24.83 -2.65 38.34
C HIS A 113 -23.65 -3.32 37.61
N GLU A 114 -23.46 -2.96 36.34
CA GLU A 114 -22.43 -3.49 35.46
C GLU A 114 -21.76 -2.35 34.69
N LEU A 115 -20.69 -2.67 33.96
CA LEU A 115 -20.01 -1.74 33.07
C LEU A 115 -20.94 -1.31 31.93
N ALA A 116 -21.16 0.00 31.81
CA ALA A 116 -21.97 0.59 30.76
C ALA A 116 -21.24 0.57 29.41
N TYR A 117 -22.00 0.44 28.32
CA TYR A 117 -21.51 0.45 26.94
C TYR A 117 -21.99 1.70 26.17
N ASN A 118 -23.29 1.98 26.21
CA ASN A 118 -23.88 3.16 25.59
C ASN A 118 -25.19 3.56 26.31
N MET A 119 -25.76 4.68 25.92
CA MET A 119 -27.08 5.11 26.38
C MET A 119 -27.93 5.68 25.24
N CYS A 120 -29.24 5.71 25.45
CA CYS A 120 -30.18 6.48 24.64
C CYS A 120 -31.17 7.23 25.52
N THR A 121 -31.66 8.35 24.99
CA THR A 121 -32.67 9.20 25.61
C THR A 121 -33.97 9.15 24.82
N GLY A 122 -35.08 9.40 25.51
CA GLY A 122 -36.37 9.60 24.86
C GLY A 122 -37.55 9.60 25.83
N GLN A 123 -38.72 9.96 25.33
CA GLN A 123 -39.96 9.94 26.10
C GLN A 123 -40.57 8.53 26.06
N PHE A 124 -40.07 7.63 26.92
CA PHE A 124 -40.59 6.27 26.98
C PHE A 124 -42.01 6.29 27.55
N ALA A 125 -42.91 5.53 26.92
CA ALA A 125 -44.34 5.54 27.25
C ALA A 125 -45.01 6.93 27.23
N ARG A 126 -44.47 7.88 26.44
CA ARG A 126 -44.97 9.27 26.34
C ARG A 126 -44.96 10.00 27.70
N SER A 127 -43.94 9.72 28.50
CA SER A 127 -43.63 10.50 29.70
C SER A 127 -43.42 11.98 29.38
N GLN A 128 -43.72 12.85 30.35
CA GLN A 128 -43.50 14.30 30.22
C GLN A 128 -42.01 14.66 30.26
N ALA A 129 -41.20 13.85 30.94
CA ALA A 129 -39.74 13.93 30.95
C ALA A 129 -39.13 12.86 30.04
N ASP A 130 -37.95 13.14 29.52
CA ASP A 130 -37.10 12.16 28.86
C ASP A 130 -36.53 11.20 29.91
N LEU A 131 -36.60 9.90 29.62
CA LEU A 131 -35.96 8.87 30.44
C LEU A 131 -34.64 8.48 29.79
N LEU A 132 -33.80 7.80 30.56
CA LEU A 132 -32.48 7.33 30.13
C LEU A 132 -32.49 5.81 30.08
N CYS A 133 -32.09 5.22 28.96
CA CYS A 133 -31.83 3.80 28.87
C CYS A 133 -30.35 3.55 28.65
N VAL A 134 -29.72 2.83 29.57
CA VAL A 134 -28.32 2.45 29.53
C VAL A 134 -28.22 0.97 29.15
N GLN A 135 -27.32 0.65 28.22
CA GLN A 135 -26.97 -0.73 27.89
C GLN A 135 -25.64 -1.09 28.56
N SER A 136 -25.59 -2.23 29.23
CA SER A 136 -24.34 -2.78 29.77
C SER A 136 -23.59 -3.65 28.76
N LEU A 137 -22.32 -3.95 29.05
CA LEU A 137 -21.51 -4.88 28.24
C LEU A 137 -22.10 -6.29 28.15
N SER A 138 -22.89 -6.72 29.14
CA SER A 138 -23.58 -8.03 29.12
C SER A 138 -24.90 -8.01 28.34
N CYS A 139 -25.20 -6.92 27.63
CA CYS A 139 -26.46 -6.69 26.93
C CYS A 139 -27.69 -6.62 27.85
N THR A 140 -27.52 -6.11 29.08
CA THR A 140 -28.66 -5.71 29.92
C THR A 140 -29.06 -4.28 29.63
N LEU A 141 -30.37 -4.01 29.61
CA LEU A 141 -30.94 -2.67 29.51
C LEU A 141 -31.42 -2.24 30.89
N THR A 142 -30.93 -1.11 31.36
CA THR A 142 -31.46 -0.40 32.52
C THR A 142 -32.16 0.88 32.10
N VAL A 143 -33.36 1.13 32.60
CA VAL A 143 -34.10 2.38 32.34
C VAL A 143 -34.18 3.18 33.64
N TYR A 144 -33.80 4.45 33.59
CA TYR A 144 -33.78 5.38 34.70
C TYR A 144 -34.80 6.50 34.47
N GLU A 145 -35.61 6.77 35.48
CA GLU A 145 -36.51 7.92 35.59
C GLU A 145 -36.03 8.80 36.73
N ALA A 146 -35.44 9.95 36.41
CA ALA A 146 -34.93 10.91 37.39
C ALA A 146 -34.05 10.28 38.50
N GLU A 147 -34.62 9.96 39.66
CA GLU A 147 -33.96 9.40 40.85
C GLU A 147 -34.12 7.89 41.01
N GLN A 148 -34.87 7.21 40.14
CA GLN A 148 -35.17 5.79 40.30
C GLN A 148 -34.80 4.96 39.05
N ALA A 149 -34.19 3.80 39.28
CA ALA A 149 -34.01 2.77 38.26
C ALA A 149 -35.31 1.97 38.14
N LEU A 150 -36.06 2.16 37.06
CA LEU A 150 -37.36 1.52 36.83
C LEU A 150 -37.22 0.05 36.42
N LEU A 151 -36.25 -0.24 35.55
CA LEU A 151 -36.14 -1.52 34.86
C LEU A 151 -34.70 -1.97 34.74
N HIS A 152 -34.52 -3.29 34.82
CA HIS A 152 -33.26 -3.98 34.55
C HIS A 152 -33.59 -5.31 33.85
N ARG A 153 -33.29 -5.44 32.56
CA ARG A 153 -33.64 -6.62 31.74
C ARG A 153 -32.50 -7.04 30.82
N THR A 154 -32.13 -8.32 30.89
CA THR A 154 -31.17 -8.93 29.95
C THR A 154 -31.85 -9.25 28.62
N LEU A 155 -31.19 -8.87 27.53
CA LEU A 155 -31.68 -9.17 26.18
C LEU A 155 -31.46 -10.65 25.82
N PRO A 156 -32.45 -11.32 25.19
CA PRO A 156 -32.29 -12.70 24.77
C PRO A 156 -31.34 -12.81 23.56
N ASN A 157 -30.47 -13.83 23.56
CA ASN A 157 -29.56 -14.17 22.46
C ASN A 157 -28.61 -13.04 22.03
N ALA A 158 -28.33 -12.08 22.92
CA ALA A 158 -27.37 -11.00 22.68
C ALA A 158 -26.01 -11.37 23.29
N LEU A 159 -24.97 -11.42 22.45
CA LEU A 159 -23.60 -11.74 22.86
C LEU A 159 -22.72 -10.48 23.00
N ILE A 160 -22.92 -9.54 22.08
CA ILE A 160 -22.13 -8.31 21.97
C ILE A 160 -23.10 -7.14 21.91
N PRO A 161 -22.92 -6.08 22.72
CA PRO A 161 -23.76 -4.91 22.66
C PRO A 161 -23.51 -4.14 21.36
N GLY A 162 -24.50 -3.37 20.93
CA GLY A 162 -24.46 -2.60 19.69
C GLY A 162 -25.20 -1.29 19.87
N PRO A 163 -25.23 -0.40 18.86
CA PRO A 163 -25.95 0.85 18.96
C PRO A 163 -27.42 0.64 19.31
N ILE A 164 -27.90 1.49 20.22
CA ILE A 164 -29.29 1.54 20.69
C ILE A 164 -29.94 2.87 20.30
N ALA A 165 -31.23 2.85 20.02
CA ALA A 165 -32.02 4.06 19.80
C ALA A 165 -33.46 3.85 20.23
N TYR A 166 -34.13 4.92 20.62
CA TYR A 166 -35.56 4.89 20.95
C TYR A 166 -36.39 5.42 19.78
N ALA A 167 -37.46 4.70 19.42
CA ALA A 167 -38.44 5.15 18.44
C ALA A 167 -39.72 5.62 19.13
N SER A 168 -39.89 6.94 19.26
CA SER A 168 -40.96 7.56 20.05
C SER A 168 -42.38 7.19 19.60
N TYR A 169 -42.60 7.08 18.30
CA TYR A 169 -43.92 6.81 17.72
C TYR A 169 -44.36 5.34 17.85
N SER A 170 -43.43 4.37 17.84
CA SER A 170 -43.72 2.95 18.06
C SER A 170 -43.51 2.52 19.51
N GLU A 171 -43.04 3.43 20.36
CA GLU A 171 -42.71 3.21 21.77
C GLU A 171 -41.80 1.99 21.96
N SER A 172 -40.83 1.84 21.08
CA SER A 172 -39.93 0.69 21.05
C SER A 172 -38.47 1.10 21.14
N ILE A 173 -37.72 0.33 21.91
CA ILE A 173 -36.27 0.39 22.01
C ILE A 173 -35.72 -0.50 20.91
N ILE A 174 -34.94 0.10 20.04
CA ILE A 174 -34.29 -0.58 18.93
C ILE A 174 -32.89 -0.90 19.39
N VAL A 175 -32.58 -2.20 19.42
CA VAL A 175 -31.28 -2.69 19.84
C VAL A 175 -30.69 -3.53 18.74
N THR A 176 -29.40 -3.35 18.53
CA THR A 176 -28.61 -4.21 17.66
C THR A 176 -27.68 -5.09 18.48
N SER A 177 -27.64 -6.39 18.17
CA SER A 177 -26.67 -7.33 18.75
C SER A 177 -26.29 -8.38 17.73
N GLY A 178 -24.99 -8.66 17.57
CA GLY A 178 -24.53 -9.75 16.71
C GLY A 178 -24.91 -9.62 15.23
N GLY A 179 -25.14 -8.41 14.71
CA GLY A 179 -25.63 -8.20 13.35
C GLY A 179 -27.14 -8.43 13.15
N VAL A 180 -27.89 -8.57 14.25
CA VAL A 180 -29.36 -8.62 14.24
C VAL A 180 -29.91 -7.33 14.81
N LEU A 181 -30.84 -6.71 14.08
CA LEU A 181 -31.66 -5.60 14.53
C LEU A 181 -32.90 -6.15 15.21
N SER A 182 -33.19 -5.71 16.43
CA SER A 182 -34.35 -6.17 17.21
C SER A 182 -35.10 -4.98 17.79
N SER A 183 -36.42 -5.05 17.76
CA SER A 183 -37.28 -4.03 18.36
C SER A 183 -38.01 -4.58 19.57
N PHE A 184 -37.86 -3.92 20.70
CA PHE A 184 -38.54 -4.26 21.96
C PHE A 184 -39.49 -3.13 22.35
N LYS A 185 -40.79 -3.40 22.37
CA LYS A 185 -41.78 -2.46 22.88
C LYS A 185 -41.54 -2.21 24.37
N TYR A 186 -41.68 -0.96 24.81
CA TYR A 186 -41.46 -0.57 26.19
C TYR A 186 -42.35 -1.36 27.17
N ASN A 187 -43.64 -1.51 26.87
CA ASN A 187 -44.57 -2.30 27.70
C ASN A 187 -44.15 -3.77 27.85
N SER A 188 -43.53 -4.36 26.82
CA SER A 188 -43.01 -5.73 26.89
C SER A 188 -41.79 -5.82 27.82
N LEU A 189 -40.95 -4.79 27.87
CA LEU A 189 -39.83 -4.73 28.81
C LEU A 189 -40.31 -4.61 30.26
N VAL A 190 -41.29 -3.74 30.51
CA VAL A 190 -41.90 -3.53 31.83
C VAL A 190 -42.54 -4.83 32.35
N THR A 191 -43.29 -5.53 31.50
CA THR A 191 -44.04 -6.74 31.89
C THR A 191 -43.20 -8.01 31.93
N ALA A 192 -42.03 -8.03 31.29
CA ALA A 192 -41.11 -9.17 31.37
C ALA A 192 -40.58 -9.32 32.80
N THR A 193 -40.46 -10.56 33.27
CA THR A 193 -39.93 -10.88 34.60
C THR A 193 -38.84 -11.93 34.48
N SER A 194 -37.68 -11.70 35.10
CA SER A 194 -36.46 -12.50 35.01
C SER A 194 -36.47 -13.81 35.83
N GLY A 195 -37.65 -14.40 36.09
CA GLY A 195 -37.82 -15.65 36.84
C GLY A 195 -38.22 -16.85 35.97
N ASN A 196 -37.99 -18.08 36.46
CA ASN A 196 -38.32 -19.33 35.75
C ASN A 196 -39.82 -19.50 35.39
N HIS A 197 -40.71 -18.79 36.08
CA HIS A 197 -42.17 -18.77 35.80
C HIS A 197 -42.64 -17.46 35.16
N GLY A 198 -41.70 -16.61 34.75
CA GLY A 198 -41.96 -15.30 34.16
C GLY A 198 -42.22 -15.34 32.65
N LYS A 199 -42.94 -14.34 32.13
CA LYS A 199 -43.00 -14.11 30.67
C LYS A 199 -41.61 -13.72 30.18
N LYS A 200 -41.02 -14.56 29.33
CA LYS A 200 -39.73 -14.29 28.68
C LYS A 200 -39.86 -13.07 27.78
N LEU A 201 -38.83 -12.23 27.77
CA LEU A 201 -38.74 -11.10 26.86
C LEU A 201 -38.62 -11.62 25.42
N VAL A 202 -39.52 -11.19 24.55
CA VAL A 202 -39.53 -11.55 23.12
C VAL A 202 -39.52 -10.25 22.31
N ALA A 203 -38.69 -10.20 21.27
CA ALA A 203 -38.67 -9.07 20.35
C ALA A 203 -39.98 -9.01 19.55
N ASP A 204 -40.49 -7.80 19.31
CA ASP A 204 -41.68 -7.58 18.49
C ASP A 204 -41.42 -7.99 17.04
N TRP A 205 -40.24 -7.63 16.54
CA TRP A 205 -39.69 -8.09 15.28
C TRP A 205 -38.15 -8.06 15.35
N ALA A 206 -37.53 -8.88 14.50
CA ALA A 206 -36.09 -8.94 14.35
C ALA A 206 -35.70 -9.11 12.88
N PHE A 207 -34.56 -8.53 12.50
CA PHE A 207 -34.04 -8.56 11.13
C PHE A 207 -32.52 -8.76 11.12
N THR A 208 -32.01 -9.68 10.31
CA THR A 208 -30.58 -9.95 10.18
C THR A 208 -29.93 -9.01 9.16
N LEU A 209 -29.01 -8.16 9.61
CA LEU A 209 -28.38 -7.11 8.79
C LEU A 209 -27.24 -7.63 7.89
N GLY A 210 -26.72 -8.83 8.17
CA GLY A 210 -25.61 -9.45 7.41
C GLY A 210 -24.26 -8.74 7.55
N ASP A 211 -24.20 -7.64 8.30
CA ASP A 211 -23.02 -6.83 8.58
C ASP A 211 -23.17 -6.21 9.99
N TRP A 212 -22.07 -5.67 10.53
CA TRP A 212 -22.03 -5.08 11.85
C TRP A 212 -22.61 -3.66 11.85
N PRO A 213 -23.61 -3.36 12.70
CA PRO A 213 -24.16 -2.02 12.84
C PRO A 213 -23.19 -1.12 13.59
N VAL A 214 -22.97 0.06 13.04
CA VAL A 214 -22.11 1.13 13.57
C VAL A 214 -22.96 2.17 14.30
N GLY A 215 -24.08 2.57 13.72
CA GLY A 215 -24.98 3.57 14.31
C GLY A 215 -26.44 3.31 13.97
N VAL A 216 -27.32 3.71 14.87
CA VAL A 216 -28.78 3.66 14.68
C VAL A 216 -29.32 5.05 14.98
N SER A 217 -30.18 5.55 14.11
CA SER A 217 -30.88 6.82 14.31
C SER A 217 -32.34 6.67 13.94
N THR A 218 -33.21 7.25 14.75
CA THR A 218 -34.66 7.27 14.50
C THR A 218 -35.05 8.66 14.00
N ALA A 219 -35.86 8.69 12.95
CA ALA A 219 -36.35 9.94 12.40
C ALA A 219 -37.86 9.86 12.25
N GLY A 220 -38.58 10.81 12.84
CA GLY A 220 -40.02 10.90 12.73
C GLY A 220 -40.50 12.30 13.08
N SER A 221 -41.39 12.84 12.25
CA SER A 221 -42.07 14.11 12.42
C SER A 221 -43.53 13.89 12.03
N PRO A 222 -44.51 14.67 12.51
CA PRO A 222 -45.88 14.58 12.02
C PRO A 222 -45.99 14.65 10.48
N THR A 223 -45.07 15.36 9.82
CA THR A 223 -44.98 15.49 8.36
C THR A 223 -44.18 14.39 7.66
N LEU A 224 -43.41 13.60 8.41
CA LEU A 224 -42.46 12.61 7.89
C LEU A 224 -42.85 11.21 8.37
N GLN A 225 -43.03 10.28 7.44
CA GLN A 225 -43.25 8.89 7.81
C GLN A 225 -42.08 8.39 8.69
N PRO A 226 -42.36 7.94 9.92
CA PRO A 226 -41.32 7.65 10.87
C PRO A 226 -40.55 6.41 10.44
N SER A 227 -39.23 6.52 10.50
CA SER A 227 -38.29 5.59 9.90
C SER A 227 -37.11 5.36 10.84
N ILE A 228 -36.56 4.16 10.75
CA ILE A 228 -35.40 3.72 11.52
C ILE A 228 -34.25 3.58 10.54
N LEU A 229 -33.20 4.38 10.73
CA LEU A 229 -31.98 4.29 9.95
C LEU A 229 -30.95 3.46 10.72
N VAL A 230 -30.41 2.46 10.05
CA VAL A 230 -29.36 1.60 10.59
C VAL A 230 -28.19 1.65 9.63
N LEU A 231 -27.07 2.18 10.12
CA LEU A 231 -25.82 2.21 9.40
C LEU A 231 -24.98 1.01 9.81
N CYS A 232 -24.72 0.12 8.86
CA CYS A 232 -23.69 -0.91 8.97
C CYS A 232 -22.41 -0.43 8.28
N LYS A 233 -21.31 -1.17 8.45
CA LYS A 233 -20.01 -0.81 7.86
C LYS A 233 -20.09 -0.57 6.35
N ARG A 234 -20.85 -1.37 5.61
CA ARG A 234 -20.96 -1.27 4.14
C ARG A 234 -22.37 -1.05 3.61
N ASN A 235 -23.38 -1.12 4.46
CA ASN A 235 -24.77 -1.03 4.05
C ASN A 235 -25.53 -0.07 4.96
N LEU A 236 -26.34 0.81 4.37
CA LEU A 236 -27.35 1.56 5.09
C LEU A 236 -28.71 0.92 4.86
N TYR A 237 -29.46 0.68 5.93
CA TYR A 237 -30.83 0.21 5.87
C TYR A 237 -31.77 1.27 6.43
N CYS A 238 -32.89 1.49 5.73
CA CYS A 238 -34.00 2.29 6.24
C CYS A 238 -35.22 1.41 6.44
N PHE A 239 -35.65 1.23 7.69
CA PHE A 239 -36.83 0.46 8.05
C PHE A 239 -38.01 1.37 8.40
N THR A 240 -39.20 0.84 8.22
CA THR A 240 -40.41 1.34 8.90
C THR A 240 -40.39 0.87 10.36
N GLN A 241 -41.27 1.43 11.19
CA GLN A 241 -41.43 1.02 12.59
C GLN A 241 -41.86 -0.44 12.78
N GLY A 242 -42.55 -1.01 11.80
CA GLY A 242 -42.99 -2.40 11.82
C GLY A 242 -41.92 -3.40 11.35
N GLY A 243 -40.67 -2.95 11.13
CA GLY A 243 -39.58 -3.82 10.69
C GLY A 243 -39.56 -4.10 9.17
N ILE A 244 -40.43 -3.46 8.39
CA ILE A 244 -40.42 -3.59 6.92
C ILE A 244 -39.32 -2.69 6.35
N LEU A 245 -38.44 -3.27 5.53
CA LEU A 245 -37.38 -2.55 4.83
C LEU A 245 -37.97 -1.63 3.75
N ARG A 246 -37.67 -0.33 3.82
CA ARG A 246 -38.07 0.67 2.81
C ARG A 246 -37.09 0.72 1.65
N PHE A 247 -35.81 0.90 1.97
CA PHE A 247 -34.73 0.94 1.01
C PHE A 247 -33.41 0.54 1.68
N ASN A 248 -32.46 0.11 0.86
CA ASN A 248 -31.09 -0.19 1.26
C ASN A 248 -30.13 0.51 0.30
N ILE A 249 -29.03 1.03 0.84
CA ILE A 249 -27.93 1.59 0.08
C ILE A 249 -26.67 0.79 0.39
N ARG A 250 -26.04 0.26 -0.66
CA ARG A 250 -24.72 -0.37 -0.54
C ARG A 250 -23.63 0.67 -0.75
N LEU A 251 -22.85 0.89 0.29
CA LEU A 251 -21.72 1.82 0.31
C LEU A 251 -20.48 1.13 -0.24
N GLN A 252 -19.68 1.86 -1.03
CA GLN A 252 -18.40 1.38 -1.55
C GLN A 252 -17.27 1.52 -0.52
N CYS A 253 -17.43 2.44 0.43
CA CYS A 253 -16.47 2.75 1.49
C CYS A 253 -17.04 2.35 2.86
N ILE A 254 -16.16 2.23 3.85
CA ILE A 254 -16.58 1.92 5.22
C ILE A 254 -17.15 3.18 5.87
N ALA A 255 -18.39 3.09 6.34
CA ALA A 255 -19.03 4.16 7.06
C ALA A 255 -18.70 4.13 8.56
N THR A 256 -18.48 5.30 9.14
CA THR A 256 -18.08 5.46 10.55
C THR A 256 -19.17 6.10 11.40
N HIS A 257 -19.92 7.06 10.87
CA HIS A 257 -20.94 7.77 11.63
C HIS A 257 -22.20 8.06 10.81
N LEU A 258 -23.34 8.11 11.50
CA LEU A 258 -24.67 8.43 10.96
C LEU A 258 -25.26 9.60 11.74
N LEU A 259 -25.76 10.62 11.02
CA LEU A 259 -26.49 11.73 11.61
C LEU A 259 -27.79 11.97 10.83
N ALA A 260 -28.94 11.77 11.45
CA ALA A 260 -30.23 12.17 10.87
C ALA A 260 -30.55 13.62 11.24
N TYR A 261 -31.03 14.41 10.29
CA TYR A 261 -31.32 15.83 10.52
C TYR A 261 -32.53 16.33 9.73
N GLY A 262 -33.00 17.55 10.06
CA GLY A 262 -34.08 18.20 9.33
C GLY A 262 -35.48 17.68 9.70
N PHE A 263 -35.75 17.49 10.99
CA PHE A 263 -37.05 17.07 11.50
C PHE A 263 -38.10 18.17 11.28
N GLY A 264 -38.83 18.10 10.16
CA GLY A 264 -39.84 19.09 9.78
C GLY A 264 -40.21 19.03 8.29
N GLU A 265 -39.29 18.58 7.44
CA GLU A 265 -39.54 18.42 6.02
C GLU A 265 -40.24 17.10 5.65
N THR A 266 -40.77 17.02 4.44
CA THR A 266 -41.57 15.87 3.96
C THR A 266 -40.74 14.62 3.66
N TYR A 267 -39.42 14.76 3.59
CA TYR A 267 -38.51 13.66 3.27
C TYR A 267 -37.36 13.57 4.26
N LEU A 268 -36.87 12.34 4.40
CA LEU A 268 -35.82 11.98 5.34
C LEU A 268 -34.46 12.45 4.81
N ARG A 269 -33.75 13.26 5.59
CA ARG A 269 -32.39 13.71 5.32
C ARG A 269 -31.44 13.16 6.37
N TYR A 270 -30.27 12.72 5.92
CA TYR A 270 -29.24 12.20 6.80
C TYR A 270 -27.86 12.37 6.17
N CYS A 271 -26.86 12.43 7.03
CA CYS A 271 -25.46 12.51 6.69
C CYS A 271 -24.77 11.20 7.10
N ILE A 272 -23.92 10.68 6.22
CA ILE A 272 -23.04 9.55 6.48
C ILE A 272 -21.61 10.04 6.35
N VAL A 273 -20.77 9.67 7.33
CA VAL A 273 -19.33 9.72 7.13
C VAL A 273 -18.88 8.40 6.54
N ALA A 274 -18.26 8.44 5.38
CA ALA A 274 -17.55 7.31 4.80
C ALA A 274 -16.08 7.68 4.58
N SER A 275 -15.19 7.04 5.34
CA SER A 275 -13.77 7.38 5.41
C SER A 275 -13.54 8.85 5.78
N ARG A 276 -13.14 9.71 4.83
CA ARG A 276 -12.97 11.16 5.01
C ARG A 276 -13.96 11.98 4.18
N THR A 277 -15.07 11.39 3.78
CA THR A 277 -16.10 12.08 2.99
C THR A 277 -17.42 12.13 3.74
N LEU A 278 -17.99 13.32 3.85
CA LEU A 278 -19.37 13.54 4.26
C LEU A 278 -20.27 13.34 3.05
N GLN A 279 -21.26 12.49 3.19
CA GLN A 279 -22.26 12.21 2.17
C GLN A 279 -23.65 12.56 2.70
N PHE A 280 -24.29 13.54 2.08
CA PHE A 280 -25.64 13.99 2.43
C PHE A 280 -26.66 13.36 1.50
N TYR A 281 -27.59 12.62 2.10
CA TYR A 281 -28.64 11.92 1.38
C TYR A 281 -30.01 12.52 1.68
N ALA A 282 -30.86 12.56 0.66
CA ALA A 282 -32.31 12.66 0.81
C ALA A 282 -32.94 11.37 0.34
N GLN A 283 -33.58 10.65 1.28
CA GLN A 283 -34.09 9.30 1.06
C GLN A 283 -33.00 8.37 0.51
N ASN A 284 -33.04 8.04 -0.79
CA ASN A 284 -32.08 7.16 -1.47
C ASN A 284 -31.17 7.92 -2.46
N ILE A 285 -31.22 9.25 -2.46
CA ILE A 285 -30.49 10.07 -3.43
C ILE A 285 -29.38 10.84 -2.71
N LEU A 286 -28.14 10.70 -3.19
CA LEU A 286 -27.00 11.49 -2.74
C LEU A 286 -27.13 12.92 -3.29
N ILE A 287 -27.31 13.91 -2.41
CA ILE A 287 -27.45 15.32 -2.79
C ILE A 287 -26.09 16.01 -2.85
N TRP A 288 -25.26 15.77 -1.82
CA TRP A 288 -24.02 16.52 -1.64
C TRP A 288 -22.93 15.64 -1.05
N THR A 289 -21.69 15.93 -1.45
CA THR A 289 -20.50 15.30 -0.89
C THR A 289 -19.48 16.35 -0.54
N ALA A 290 -18.85 16.24 0.63
CA ALA A 290 -17.76 17.11 1.03
C ALA A 290 -16.60 16.30 1.60
N ASN A 291 -15.38 16.69 1.25
CA ASN A 291 -14.17 16.12 1.82
C ASN A 291 -13.88 16.75 3.19
N LEU A 292 -13.57 15.89 4.16
CA LEU A 292 -13.12 16.24 5.50
C LEU A 292 -11.60 16.24 5.54
N GLN A 293 -11.02 17.18 6.28
CA GLN A 293 -9.58 17.19 6.54
C GLN A 293 -9.18 16.27 7.70
N ILE A 294 -10.13 15.94 8.57
CA ILE A 294 -9.92 15.20 9.82
C ILE A 294 -10.78 13.94 9.82
N ASP A 295 -10.32 12.87 10.47
CA ASP A 295 -11.10 11.66 10.70
C ASP A 295 -12.11 11.88 11.85
N PRO A 296 -13.42 11.85 11.58
CA PRO A 296 -14.42 12.17 12.59
C PRO A 296 -14.84 10.93 13.39
N ILE A 297 -15.00 11.13 14.69
CA ILE A 297 -15.54 10.16 15.65
C ILE A 297 -17.06 10.34 15.76
N ASP A 298 -17.50 11.58 15.95
CA ASP A 298 -18.90 11.96 16.15
C ASP A 298 -19.23 13.22 15.33
N LEU A 299 -20.49 13.33 14.92
CA LEU A 299 -21.03 14.44 14.14
C LEU A 299 -22.35 14.91 14.72
N GLN A 300 -22.46 16.21 14.93
CA GLN A 300 -23.71 16.86 15.31
C GLN A 300 -23.93 18.15 14.53
N LEU A 301 -25.15 18.68 14.58
CA LEU A 301 -25.48 20.00 14.06
C LEU A 301 -25.66 20.98 15.20
N CYS A 302 -25.13 22.19 15.04
CA CYS A 302 -25.32 23.28 15.98
C CYS A 302 -25.79 24.56 15.28
N SER A 303 -26.57 25.35 16.01
CA SER A 303 -27.03 26.67 15.58
C SER A 303 -26.76 27.69 16.67
N PHE A 304 -26.03 28.76 16.33
CA PHE A 304 -25.64 29.80 17.26
C PHE A 304 -25.71 31.16 16.57
N GLY A 305 -26.31 32.15 17.25
CA GLY A 305 -26.50 33.49 16.71
C GLY A 305 -27.26 33.48 15.38
N GLU A 306 -26.63 34.00 14.33
CA GLU A 306 -27.17 34.03 12.97
C GLU A 306 -26.90 32.75 12.17
N TYR A 307 -25.92 31.94 12.61
CA TYR A 307 -25.52 30.72 11.92
C TYR A 307 -26.42 29.56 12.30
N ARG A 308 -27.04 28.93 11.30
CA ARG A 308 -27.93 27.78 11.48
C ARG A 308 -27.34 26.55 10.83
N CYS A 309 -27.50 25.39 11.48
CA CYS A 309 -27.10 24.08 10.94
C CYS A 309 -25.61 23.99 10.57
N MET A 310 -24.74 24.55 11.40
CA MET A 310 -23.30 24.35 11.30
C MET A 310 -22.95 22.92 11.72
N LEU A 311 -21.95 22.32 11.09
CA LEU A 311 -21.51 20.96 11.38
C LEU A 311 -20.47 20.99 12.50
N ALA A 312 -20.78 20.39 13.64
CA ALA A 312 -19.81 20.12 14.70
C ALA A 312 -19.20 18.73 14.45
N ILE A 313 -17.91 18.72 14.13
CA ILE A 313 -17.15 17.53 13.79
C ILE A 313 -16.14 17.26 14.91
N LEU A 314 -16.33 16.17 15.63
CA LEU A 314 -15.42 15.75 16.69
C LEU A 314 -14.40 14.77 16.15
N SER A 315 -13.11 15.04 16.37
CA SER A 315 -12.02 14.09 16.22
C SER A 315 -11.35 13.81 17.57
N SER A 316 -10.43 12.85 17.61
CA SER A 316 -9.71 12.48 18.84
C SER A 316 -8.91 13.64 19.44
N GLU A 317 -8.44 14.56 18.58
CA GLU A 317 -7.53 15.66 18.96
C GLU A 317 -8.13 17.06 18.76
N ARG A 318 -9.25 17.19 18.03
CA ARG A 318 -9.79 18.49 17.64
C ARG A 318 -11.30 18.43 17.44
N LEU A 319 -11.98 19.43 17.97
CA LEU A 319 -13.36 19.77 17.62
C LEU A 319 -13.32 20.87 16.56
N SER A 320 -13.98 20.63 15.42
CA SER A 320 -14.09 21.63 14.35
C SER A 320 -15.55 21.92 14.05
N ILE A 321 -15.91 23.20 14.05
CA ILE A 321 -17.21 23.68 13.59
C ILE A 321 -17.02 24.13 12.15
N ALA A 322 -17.68 23.46 11.21
CA ALA A 322 -17.48 23.65 9.79
C ALA A 322 -18.80 23.89 9.05
N TYR A 323 -18.66 24.46 7.86
CA TYR A 323 -19.74 24.60 6.87
C TYR A 323 -19.29 24.05 5.53
N LEU A 324 -20.25 23.86 4.63
CA LEU A 324 -20.02 23.27 3.31
C LEU A 324 -19.60 24.34 2.31
N GLY A 325 -18.49 24.11 1.61
CA GLY A 325 -18.02 24.98 0.54
C GLY A 325 -18.81 24.76 -0.76
N THR A 326 -19.43 25.82 -1.27
CA THR A 326 -20.31 25.80 -2.46
C THR A 326 -19.72 26.51 -3.67
N GLU A 327 -18.60 27.21 -3.52
CA GLU A 327 -18.02 28.00 -4.59
C GLU A 327 -17.06 27.16 -5.45
N PRO A 328 -17.29 27.05 -6.77
CA PRO A 328 -16.31 26.45 -7.67
C PRO A 328 -15.06 27.34 -7.72
N SER A 329 -13.90 26.80 -7.32
CA SER A 329 -12.63 27.44 -7.60
C SER A 329 -12.40 27.38 -9.11
N ILE A 330 -12.62 28.51 -9.80
CA ILE A 330 -12.24 28.64 -11.20
C ILE A 330 -10.72 28.46 -11.24
N PHE A 331 -10.24 27.47 -11.99
CA PHE A 331 -8.81 27.26 -12.20
C PHE A 331 -8.28 28.41 -13.09
N CYS A 332 -8.13 29.58 -12.49
CA CYS A 332 -7.37 30.68 -13.05
C CYS A 332 -5.97 30.54 -12.51
N LEU A 333 -4.97 30.49 -13.41
CA LEU A 333 -3.62 30.80 -13.01
C LEU A 333 -3.70 32.13 -12.25
N PRO A 334 -3.24 32.20 -10.98
CA PRO A 334 -3.35 33.42 -10.20
C PRO A 334 -2.78 34.55 -11.06
N SER A 335 -3.59 35.57 -11.35
CA SER A 335 -3.18 36.73 -12.14
C SER A 335 -1.89 37.21 -11.50
N SER A 336 -0.77 37.00 -12.21
CA SER A 336 0.56 37.00 -11.62
C SER A 336 0.72 38.21 -10.71
N GLN A 337 0.54 38.01 -9.39
CA GLN A 337 1.09 38.92 -8.42
C GLN A 337 2.55 38.97 -8.79
N THR A 338 3.05 40.17 -9.02
CA THR A 338 4.35 40.54 -9.56
C THR A 338 5.48 39.74 -8.89
N ARG A 339 5.64 38.46 -9.25
CA ARG A 339 6.93 37.80 -9.27
C ARG A 339 7.65 38.61 -10.33
N PHE A 340 8.37 39.63 -9.85
CA PHE A 340 9.23 40.45 -10.67
C PHE A 340 10.15 39.49 -11.39
N VAL A 341 9.76 39.12 -12.60
CA VAL A 341 10.64 38.41 -13.51
C VAL A 341 11.65 39.46 -13.88
N ASP A 342 12.84 39.38 -13.31
CA ASP A 342 13.93 40.25 -13.69
C ASP A 342 14.36 39.87 -15.12
N PHE A 343 13.74 40.54 -16.10
CA PHE A 343 14.01 40.34 -17.51
C PHE A 343 15.48 40.62 -17.85
N LYS A 344 16.17 41.46 -17.06
CA LYS A 344 17.59 41.72 -17.28
C LYS A 344 18.43 40.51 -16.86
N GLN A 345 18.17 39.93 -15.69
CA GLN A 345 18.84 38.71 -15.26
C GLN A 345 18.58 37.55 -16.24
N ARG A 346 17.33 37.36 -16.65
CA ARG A 346 16.99 36.32 -17.64
C ARG A 346 17.60 36.58 -19.01
N HIS A 347 17.72 37.83 -19.45
CA HIS A 347 18.37 38.14 -20.73
C HIS A 347 19.88 37.92 -20.69
N ILE A 348 20.53 38.27 -19.57
CA ILE A 348 21.96 37.97 -19.35
C ILE A 348 22.18 36.45 -19.32
N GLU A 349 21.32 35.71 -18.63
CA GLU A 349 21.37 34.25 -18.60
C GLU A 349 21.13 33.64 -19.99
N LEU A 350 20.16 34.15 -20.74
CA LEU A 350 19.87 33.70 -22.10
C LEU A 350 21.02 34.01 -23.06
N GLN A 351 21.65 35.18 -22.97
CA GLN A 351 22.84 35.49 -23.77
C GLN A 351 24.03 34.57 -23.43
N LYS A 352 24.23 34.24 -22.15
CA LYS A 352 25.24 33.26 -21.74
C LYS A 352 24.94 31.89 -22.35
N LEU A 353 23.70 31.41 -22.25
CA LEU A 353 23.28 30.13 -22.82
C LEU A 353 23.40 30.12 -24.34
N GLU A 354 23.01 31.19 -25.04
CA GLU A 354 23.20 31.32 -26.48
C GLU A 354 24.69 31.30 -26.87
N SER A 355 25.57 31.92 -26.07
CA SER A 355 27.01 31.88 -26.36
C SER A 355 27.59 30.47 -26.22
N VAL A 356 27.14 29.71 -25.21
CA VAL A 356 27.52 28.29 -25.02
C VAL A 356 26.98 27.43 -26.18
N ILE A 357 25.73 27.66 -26.59
CA ILE A 357 25.12 26.95 -27.74
C ILE A 357 25.90 27.25 -29.02
N ARG A 358 26.26 28.51 -29.28
CA ARG A 358 27.05 28.89 -30.47
C ARG A 358 28.45 28.29 -30.44
N GLN A 359 29.12 28.31 -29.30
CA GLN A 359 30.43 27.65 -29.13
C GLN A 359 30.38 26.14 -29.39
N GLN A 360 29.32 25.47 -28.94
CA GLN A 360 29.13 24.04 -29.24
C GLN A 360 28.80 23.79 -30.71
N VAL A 361 27.98 24.64 -31.34
CA VAL A 361 27.65 24.53 -32.78
C VAL A 361 28.87 24.81 -33.67
N ASP A 362 29.74 25.74 -33.27
CA ASP A 362 31.00 26.02 -33.98
C ASP A 362 32.06 24.92 -33.73
N GLY A 363 32.09 24.32 -32.52
CA GLY A 363 32.90 23.13 -32.23
C GLY A 363 32.48 21.88 -33.03
N ILE A 364 31.21 21.77 -33.41
CA ILE A 364 30.72 20.70 -34.31
C ILE A 364 31.21 20.93 -35.76
N LYS A 365 31.51 22.18 -36.16
CA LYS A 365 32.00 22.52 -37.51
C LYS A 365 33.54 22.48 -37.64
N SER A 366 34.29 22.68 -36.57
CA SER A 366 35.76 22.68 -36.59
C SER A 366 36.40 21.29 -36.44
N GLY A 367 35.64 20.22 -36.20
CA GLY A 367 36.19 18.86 -36.11
C GLY A 367 37.10 18.62 -34.91
N GLU A 368 37.23 19.59 -34.00
CA GLU A 368 37.90 19.40 -32.72
C GLU A 368 36.89 18.89 -31.68
N LYS A 369 36.82 17.56 -31.55
CA LYS A 369 36.20 16.93 -30.38
C LYS A 369 37.07 17.25 -29.16
N VAL A 370 36.76 18.34 -28.46
CA VAL A 370 37.18 18.51 -27.07
C VAL A 370 36.46 17.44 -26.25
N VAL A 371 37.17 16.39 -25.86
CA VAL A 371 36.66 15.32 -24.99
C VAL A 371 36.66 15.85 -23.56
N GLU A 372 35.69 16.70 -23.22
CA GLU A 372 35.29 16.95 -21.84
C GLU A 372 34.10 16.04 -21.53
N GLY A 373 34.33 15.03 -20.70
CA GLY A 373 33.31 14.06 -20.30
C GLY A 373 33.92 12.75 -19.78
N LEU A 374 33.06 11.98 -19.10
CA LEU A 374 33.33 10.72 -18.42
C LEU A 374 34.26 9.79 -19.21
N ARG A 375 35.45 9.55 -18.66
CA ARG A 375 36.48 8.65 -19.20
C ARG A 375 36.59 7.42 -18.31
N LEU A 376 36.65 6.26 -18.95
CA LEU A 376 36.84 4.98 -18.27
C LEU A 376 38.22 4.44 -18.63
N GLU A 377 39.09 4.32 -17.63
CA GLU A 377 40.40 3.68 -17.75
C GLU A 377 40.36 2.35 -17.03
N CYS A 378 40.92 1.33 -17.66
CA CYS A 378 40.65 -0.05 -17.32
C CYS A 378 41.99 -0.79 -17.43
N THR A 379 42.56 -1.25 -16.31
CA THR A 379 43.92 -1.82 -16.23
C THR A 379 43.89 -3.22 -15.59
N TYR A 380 44.52 -4.19 -16.25
CA TYR A 380 44.69 -5.54 -15.71
C TYR A 380 45.88 -5.57 -14.74
N LYS A 381 45.67 -6.01 -13.50
CA LYS A 381 46.69 -6.02 -12.42
C LYS A 381 47.34 -7.39 -12.14
N GLY A 382 46.79 -8.48 -12.69
CA GLY A 382 47.32 -9.84 -12.54
C GLY A 382 46.31 -10.83 -11.94
N LEU A 383 46.76 -12.05 -11.69
CA LEU A 383 45.96 -13.12 -11.07
C LEU A 383 46.22 -13.23 -9.58
N GLN A 384 45.16 -13.37 -8.81
CA GLN A 384 45.19 -13.72 -7.39
C GLN A 384 44.59 -15.11 -7.19
N LYS A 385 45.10 -15.85 -6.22
CA LYS A 385 44.53 -17.12 -5.78
C LYS A 385 43.67 -16.83 -4.56
N GLU A 386 42.38 -17.10 -4.66
CA GLU A 386 41.46 -17.01 -3.54
C GLU A 386 40.98 -18.41 -3.18
N ILE A 387 41.01 -18.72 -1.88
CA ILE A 387 40.46 -19.95 -1.33
C ILE A 387 39.05 -19.59 -0.87
N GLU A 388 38.04 -20.05 -1.61
CA GLU A 388 36.64 -19.93 -1.18
C GLU A 388 36.22 -21.19 -0.41
N ASP A 389 35.94 -21.03 0.89
CA ASP A 389 35.31 -22.04 1.73
C ASP A 389 33.81 -22.14 1.40
N ASN A 390 33.46 -22.98 0.44
CA ASN A 390 32.06 -23.31 0.16
C ASN A 390 31.68 -24.65 0.81
N PHE A 391 30.42 -24.76 1.31
CA PHE A 391 29.85 -25.90 2.07
C PHE A 391 29.91 -27.29 1.39
N ALA A 392 30.53 -27.42 0.20
CA ALA A 392 30.68 -28.67 -0.55
C ALA A 392 32.16 -29.10 -0.80
N GLY A 393 33.15 -28.39 -0.25
CA GLY A 393 34.58 -28.72 -0.34
C GLY A 393 35.46 -27.56 -0.82
N GLU A 394 36.77 -27.64 -0.53
CA GLU A 394 37.78 -26.66 -0.95
C GLU A 394 37.91 -26.64 -2.48
N THR A 395 37.51 -25.55 -3.14
CA THR A 395 37.79 -25.32 -4.56
C THR A 395 38.77 -24.16 -4.70
N GLU A 396 39.98 -24.43 -5.21
CA GLU A 396 40.97 -23.39 -5.53
C GLU A 396 40.45 -22.53 -6.70
N GLY A 397 40.03 -21.29 -6.41
CA GLY A 397 39.62 -20.31 -7.40
C GLY A 397 40.80 -19.44 -7.87
N ILE A 398 40.89 -19.18 -9.17
CA ILE A 398 41.84 -18.21 -9.72
C ILE A 398 41.05 -16.99 -10.19
N CYS A 399 41.31 -15.84 -9.57
CA CYS A 399 40.62 -14.58 -9.82
C CYS A 399 41.55 -13.64 -10.60
N ALA A 400 41.08 -13.07 -11.70
CA ALA A 400 41.78 -11.98 -12.40
C ALA A 400 41.38 -10.65 -11.77
N VAL A 401 42.37 -9.82 -11.43
CA VAL A 401 42.12 -8.50 -10.85
C VAL A 401 42.19 -7.45 -11.95
N VAL A 402 41.05 -6.82 -12.20
CA VAL A 402 40.93 -5.68 -13.11
C VAL A 402 40.61 -4.44 -12.29
N GLU A 403 41.45 -3.41 -12.41
CA GLU A 403 41.22 -2.10 -11.84
C GLU A 403 40.46 -1.24 -12.86
N VAL A 404 39.30 -0.73 -12.45
CA VAL A 404 38.49 0.19 -13.25
C VAL A 404 38.52 1.55 -12.59
N VAL A 405 39.10 2.53 -13.28
CA VAL A 405 39.21 3.92 -12.84
C VAL A 405 38.27 4.78 -13.68
N VAL A 406 37.23 5.32 -13.03
CA VAL A 406 36.29 6.25 -13.65
C VAL A 406 36.76 7.66 -13.35
N LYS A 407 37.04 8.45 -14.39
CA LYS A 407 37.42 9.86 -14.27
C LYS A 407 36.37 10.72 -14.97
N ASP A 408 35.87 11.73 -14.28
CA ASP A 408 34.99 12.74 -14.87
C ASP A 408 35.42 14.13 -14.43
N SER A 409 35.06 15.15 -15.21
CA SER A 409 35.35 16.55 -14.91
C SER A 409 34.43 17.14 -13.83
N PHE A 410 33.41 16.40 -13.42
CA PHE A 410 32.39 16.78 -12.43
C PHE A 410 32.27 15.72 -11.31
N PRO A 411 31.73 16.07 -10.13
CA PRO A 411 31.52 15.10 -9.05
C PRO A 411 30.56 13.98 -9.50
N LEU A 412 31.02 12.74 -9.32
CA LEU A 412 30.30 11.53 -9.73
C LEU A 412 29.20 11.20 -8.71
N LEU A 413 27.93 11.27 -9.14
CA LEU A 413 26.76 10.89 -8.35
C LEU A 413 26.01 9.76 -9.10
N ASP A 414 25.62 8.71 -8.36
CA ASP A 414 24.83 7.55 -8.83
C ASP A 414 25.34 6.85 -10.12
N ILE A 415 26.58 6.34 -10.07
CA ILE A 415 27.18 5.58 -11.19
C ILE A 415 26.70 4.13 -11.21
N ARG A 416 26.27 3.64 -12.37
CA ARG A 416 26.08 2.20 -12.62
C ARG A 416 27.21 1.65 -13.49
N LEU A 417 27.89 0.63 -12.98
CA LEU A 417 28.96 -0.09 -13.65
C LEU A 417 28.48 -1.49 -14.03
N LEU A 418 28.48 -1.80 -15.33
CA LEU A 418 28.10 -3.09 -15.89
C LEU A 418 29.35 -3.76 -16.45
N CYS A 419 29.73 -4.91 -15.88
CA CYS A 419 30.82 -5.73 -16.38
C CYS A 419 30.26 -6.95 -17.10
N HIS A 420 30.61 -7.11 -18.37
CA HIS A 420 30.37 -8.33 -19.12
C HIS A 420 31.70 -9.05 -19.34
N SER A 421 31.87 -10.19 -18.68
CA SER A 421 33.04 -11.04 -18.82
C SER A 421 32.79 -12.14 -19.86
N GLN A 422 33.68 -12.19 -20.85
CA GLN A 422 33.91 -13.35 -21.70
C GLN A 422 35.29 -13.91 -21.36
N PHE A 423 35.57 -15.16 -21.70
CA PHE A 423 36.75 -15.91 -21.22
C PHE A 423 38.09 -15.14 -21.25
N ASN A 424 38.28 -14.23 -22.22
CA ASN A 424 39.51 -13.45 -22.35
C ASN A 424 39.28 -11.94 -22.59
N VAL A 425 38.03 -11.48 -22.47
CA VAL A 425 37.64 -10.08 -22.73
C VAL A 425 36.70 -9.62 -21.62
N GLU A 426 37.06 -8.54 -20.93
CA GLU A 426 36.16 -7.85 -20.02
C GLU A 426 35.71 -6.54 -20.65
N LYS A 427 34.39 -6.39 -20.80
CA LYS A 427 33.76 -5.16 -21.25
C LYS A 427 33.14 -4.46 -20.05
N CYS A 428 33.65 -3.27 -19.74
CA CYS A 428 33.14 -2.43 -18.66
C CYS A 428 32.38 -1.25 -19.26
N VAL A 429 31.13 -1.07 -18.84
CA VAL A 429 30.27 0.03 -19.26
C VAL A 429 29.84 0.83 -18.04
N VAL A 430 30.07 2.14 -18.09
CA VAL A 430 29.64 3.07 -17.04
C VAL A 430 28.56 4.00 -17.57
N ILE A 431 27.50 4.15 -16.78
CA ILE A 431 26.34 4.98 -17.06
C ILE A 431 26.18 5.99 -15.91
N ASN A 432 26.09 7.28 -16.24
CA ASN A 432 25.80 8.37 -15.31
C ASN A 432 24.29 8.76 -15.37
N GLU A 433 23.77 9.51 -14.38
CA GLU A 433 22.37 9.96 -14.28
C GLU A 433 21.89 10.73 -15.52
N GLU A 434 22.78 11.48 -16.18
CA GLU A 434 22.50 12.22 -17.42
C GLU A 434 22.42 11.31 -18.68
N GLY A 435 22.57 9.99 -18.52
CA GLY A 435 22.54 9.02 -19.62
C GLY A 435 23.80 8.98 -20.48
N LYS A 436 24.90 9.61 -20.03
CA LYS A 436 26.22 9.50 -20.68
C LYS A 436 26.78 8.09 -20.47
N ILE A 437 27.21 7.46 -21.56
CA ILE A 437 27.75 6.10 -21.59
C ILE A 437 29.22 6.15 -21.97
N ALA A 438 30.07 5.55 -21.15
CA ALA A 438 31.47 5.26 -21.49
C ALA A 438 31.70 3.75 -21.44
N SER A 439 32.37 3.21 -22.46
CA SER A 439 32.70 1.78 -22.55
C SER A 439 34.20 1.61 -22.76
N ALA A 440 34.81 0.68 -22.02
CA ALA A 440 36.15 0.19 -22.30
C ALA A 440 36.16 -1.34 -22.38
N GLU A 441 37.01 -1.86 -23.27
CA GLU A 441 37.24 -3.29 -23.41
C GLU A 441 38.69 -3.58 -23.02
N ILE A 442 38.89 -4.54 -22.11
CA ILE A 442 40.21 -5.04 -21.74
C ILE A 442 40.33 -6.47 -22.24
N LEU A 443 41.44 -6.73 -22.93
CA LEU A 443 41.89 -8.08 -23.24
C LEU A 443 42.74 -8.58 -22.08
N ILE A 444 42.25 -9.62 -21.40
CA ILE A 444 43.06 -10.30 -20.39
C ILE A 444 44.04 -11.23 -21.15
N PRO A 445 45.34 -11.26 -20.83
CA PRO A 445 46.26 -12.15 -21.53
C PRO A 445 45.90 -13.62 -21.26
N LEU A 446 45.60 -14.39 -22.31
CA LEU A 446 45.20 -15.81 -22.22
C LEU A 446 46.22 -16.66 -21.44
N LEU A 447 47.50 -16.32 -21.57
CA LEU A 447 48.61 -16.97 -20.90
C LEU A 447 48.53 -16.89 -19.38
N SER A 448 47.85 -15.89 -18.83
CA SER A 448 47.61 -15.78 -17.40
C SER A 448 46.81 -17.01 -16.91
N PHE A 449 45.80 -17.44 -17.68
CA PHE A 449 44.92 -18.54 -17.31
C PHE A 449 45.39 -19.92 -17.81
N CYS A 450 46.62 -20.02 -18.36
CA CYS A 450 47.14 -21.24 -18.98
C CYS A 450 48.42 -21.73 -18.32
N ARG A 451 48.57 -23.05 -18.17
CA ARG A 451 49.81 -23.71 -17.75
C ARG A 451 50.54 -24.28 -18.96
N THR A 452 51.87 -24.30 -18.90
CA THR A 452 52.70 -25.04 -19.89
C THR A 452 52.38 -26.52 -19.82
N ASP A 453 52.01 -27.11 -20.95
CA ASP A 453 51.96 -28.57 -21.06
C ASP A 453 53.23 -29.08 -21.73
N LYS A 454 53.83 -30.12 -21.17
CA LYS A 454 55.04 -30.76 -21.72
C LYS A 454 54.69 -31.65 -22.93
N ASN A 455 53.43 -32.08 -23.06
CA ASN A 455 52.99 -32.98 -24.11
C ASN A 455 52.34 -32.21 -25.27
N VAL A 456 53.11 -31.94 -26.32
CA VAL A 456 52.61 -31.29 -27.53
C VAL A 456 51.82 -32.30 -28.39
N GLN A 457 50.49 -32.18 -28.39
CA GLN A 457 49.61 -33.01 -29.21
C GLN A 457 49.75 -32.67 -30.71
N ARG A 458 50.34 -33.57 -31.51
CA ARG A 458 50.48 -33.36 -32.98
C ARG A 458 49.19 -33.63 -33.77
N ASN A 459 48.26 -34.39 -33.20
CA ASN A 459 47.03 -34.83 -33.87
C ASN A 459 45.78 -34.60 -32.99
N ALA A 460 45.28 -33.36 -32.97
CA ALA A 460 43.97 -33.05 -32.38
C ALA A 460 42.84 -33.05 -33.42
N THR A 461 41.59 -33.07 -32.95
CA THR A 461 40.35 -33.09 -33.76
C THR A 461 40.20 -31.83 -34.60
N TYR A 462 40.45 -30.66 -34.04
CA TYR A 462 40.38 -29.38 -34.74
C TYR A 462 41.78 -28.84 -35.02
N LYS A 463 42.02 -28.44 -36.28
CA LYS A 463 43.30 -27.91 -36.75
C LYS A 463 43.08 -26.70 -37.65
N ILE A 464 43.58 -25.54 -37.26
CA ILE A 464 43.56 -24.31 -38.08
C ILE A 464 44.99 -23.98 -38.49
N ASN A 465 45.17 -23.69 -39.78
CA ASN A 465 46.39 -23.10 -40.29
C ASN A 465 46.14 -21.60 -40.51
N VAL A 466 47.08 -20.77 -40.10
CA VAL A 466 47.10 -19.33 -40.34
C VAL A 466 48.33 -19.04 -41.19
N GLU A 467 48.13 -18.65 -42.44
CA GLU A 467 49.21 -18.31 -43.39
C GLU A 467 49.42 -16.79 -43.38
N SER A 468 50.68 -16.35 -43.22
CA SER A 468 51.07 -14.94 -43.25
C SER A 468 51.96 -14.66 -44.47
N THR A 469 51.80 -13.48 -45.08
CA THR A 469 52.54 -13.05 -46.28
C THR A 469 53.96 -12.54 -45.98
N ASP A 470 54.19 -11.93 -44.81
CA ASP A 470 55.48 -11.33 -44.42
C ASP A 470 56.37 -12.24 -43.55
N THR A 471 57.51 -11.73 -43.05
CA THR A 471 58.54 -12.51 -42.33
C THR A 471 58.00 -13.19 -41.07
N LEU A 472 58.22 -14.51 -40.96
CA LEU A 472 57.63 -15.32 -39.90
C LEU A 472 58.41 -15.15 -38.58
N GLN A 473 57.76 -14.55 -37.58
CA GLN A 473 58.34 -14.32 -36.26
C GLN A 473 58.37 -15.61 -35.43
N SER A 474 59.42 -15.78 -34.62
CA SER A 474 59.55 -16.94 -33.74
C SER A 474 58.51 -16.87 -32.61
N ILE A 475 57.95 -18.01 -32.20
CA ILE A 475 56.94 -18.10 -31.14
C ILE A 475 57.39 -17.43 -29.82
N PRO A 476 58.67 -17.47 -29.41
CA PRO A 476 59.15 -16.77 -28.20
C PRO A 476 59.11 -15.25 -28.30
N GLU A 477 59.22 -14.67 -29.51
CA GLU A 477 59.19 -13.22 -29.69
C GLU A 477 57.77 -12.67 -29.57
N LEU A 478 56.75 -13.48 -29.87
CA LEU A 478 55.33 -13.18 -29.71
C LEU A 478 54.92 -13.24 -28.22
N SER A 479 55.50 -12.39 -27.37
CA SER A 479 55.00 -12.07 -26.00
C SER A 479 54.47 -13.27 -25.18
N ILE A 480 55.11 -14.43 -25.34
CA ILE A 480 54.84 -15.62 -24.56
C ILE A 480 55.97 -15.70 -23.55
N ASP A 481 55.74 -15.18 -22.33
CA ASP A 481 56.61 -15.35 -21.17
C ASP A 481 56.63 -16.82 -20.73
N MET A 482 57.08 -17.69 -21.61
CA MET A 482 57.37 -19.07 -21.29
C MET A 482 58.80 -19.34 -21.70
N LYS A 483 59.59 -19.70 -20.70
CA LYS A 483 60.93 -20.27 -20.87
C LYS A 483 60.79 -21.58 -21.65
N ALA A 484 60.73 -21.47 -22.97
CA ALA A 484 60.80 -22.58 -23.90
C ALA A 484 62.02 -22.32 -24.79
N ASP A 485 63.10 -23.01 -24.47
CA ASP A 485 64.34 -22.99 -25.23
C ASP A 485 64.05 -23.31 -26.71
N GLY A 486 64.19 -22.32 -27.59
CA GLY A 486 64.36 -22.47 -29.04
C GLY A 486 63.35 -23.32 -29.83
N CYS A 487 62.17 -23.64 -29.28
CA CYS A 487 61.26 -24.61 -29.91
C CYS A 487 60.21 -23.96 -30.83
N ALA A 488 60.12 -24.46 -32.07
CA ALA A 488 59.10 -24.12 -33.08
C ALA A 488 57.68 -24.66 -32.74
N SER A 489 57.45 -25.13 -31.51
CA SER A 489 56.16 -25.66 -31.06
C SER A 489 55.96 -25.46 -29.57
N VAL A 490 54.76 -25.08 -29.16
CA VAL A 490 54.40 -24.81 -27.77
C VAL A 490 53.02 -25.38 -27.45
N ALA A 491 52.83 -25.96 -26.27
CA ALA A 491 51.53 -26.43 -25.81
C ALA A 491 51.14 -25.78 -24.47
N PHE A 492 49.86 -25.43 -24.35
CA PHE A 492 49.29 -24.75 -23.20
C PHE A 492 47.96 -25.43 -22.82
N ARG A 493 47.70 -25.57 -21.52
CA ARG A 493 46.42 -26.08 -20.97
C ARG A 493 45.77 -24.99 -20.10
N PRO A 494 44.53 -24.56 -20.37
CA PRO A 494 43.80 -23.65 -19.49
C PRO A 494 43.54 -24.30 -18.13
N ILE A 495 43.52 -23.51 -17.06
CA ILE A 495 43.44 -24.07 -15.70
C ILE A 495 42.06 -24.71 -15.39
N PHE A 496 41.01 -24.26 -16.07
CA PHE A 496 39.63 -24.71 -15.85
C PHE A 496 39.14 -25.79 -16.84
N LEU A 497 39.98 -26.20 -17.80
CA LEU A 497 39.60 -27.13 -18.86
C LEU A 497 40.68 -28.20 -19.04
N ASP A 498 40.26 -29.46 -19.17
CA ASP A 498 41.20 -30.59 -19.34
C ASP A 498 41.87 -30.62 -20.72
N SER A 499 41.30 -29.92 -21.70
CA SER A 499 41.75 -29.92 -23.09
C SER A 499 42.97 -29.02 -23.31
N SER A 500 43.94 -29.54 -24.07
CA SER A 500 45.19 -28.84 -24.39
C SER A 500 45.13 -28.12 -25.74
N ILE A 501 45.89 -27.04 -25.87
CA ILE A 501 46.10 -26.28 -27.11
C ILE A 501 47.57 -26.46 -27.50
N SER A 502 47.83 -26.80 -28.76
CA SER A 502 49.18 -26.91 -29.31
C SER A 502 49.36 -25.96 -30.50
N LEU A 503 50.40 -25.15 -30.43
CA LEU A 503 50.81 -24.16 -31.43
C LEU A 503 52.09 -24.66 -32.11
N PHE A 504 52.12 -24.62 -33.43
CA PHE A 504 53.31 -24.94 -34.24
C PHE A 504 53.61 -23.80 -35.20
N SER A 505 54.88 -23.42 -35.34
CA SER A 505 55.35 -22.52 -36.39
C SER A 505 56.11 -23.31 -37.45
N PHE A 506 55.79 -23.09 -38.71
CA PHE A 506 56.48 -23.71 -39.85
C PHE A 506 57.11 -22.62 -40.70
N SER A 507 58.42 -22.72 -40.94
CA SER A 507 59.16 -21.78 -41.79
C SER A 507 58.86 -21.97 -43.28
N ARG A 508 58.42 -23.17 -43.70
CA ARG A 508 57.98 -23.50 -45.08
C ARG A 508 56.84 -24.54 -45.09
N PRO A 509 55.63 -24.23 -45.57
CA PRO A 509 55.10 -22.89 -45.91
C PRO A 509 55.00 -22.02 -44.65
N ARG A 510 55.04 -20.69 -44.84
CA ARG A 510 55.02 -19.69 -43.76
C ARG A 510 53.66 -19.68 -43.03
N ARG A 511 53.48 -20.60 -42.08
CA ARG A 511 52.20 -20.77 -41.38
C ARG A 511 52.35 -21.07 -39.90
N TYR A 512 51.40 -20.58 -39.12
CA TYR A 512 51.12 -21.06 -37.78
C TYR A 512 50.03 -22.13 -37.86
N ARG A 513 50.20 -23.22 -37.11
CA ARG A 513 49.18 -24.27 -36.98
C ARG A 513 48.77 -24.39 -35.53
N ILE A 514 47.48 -24.23 -35.27
CA ILE A 514 46.88 -24.39 -33.95
C ILE A 514 46.05 -25.67 -33.96
N CYS A 515 46.28 -26.55 -32.99
CA CYS A 515 45.49 -27.77 -32.81
C CYS A 515 44.93 -27.82 -31.38
N SER A 516 43.65 -28.19 -31.25
CA SER A 516 43.02 -28.45 -29.95
C SER A 516 41.89 -29.48 -30.11
N GLU A 517 41.54 -30.15 -29.01
CA GLU A 517 40.38 -31.04 -28.92
C GLU A 517 39.05 -30.27 -28.78
N SER A 518 39.12 -29.01 -28.33
CA SER A 518 37.97 -28.14 -28.07
C SER A 518 37.95 -26.96 -29.04
N LEU A 519 36.79 -26.70 -29.65
CA LEU A 519 36.60 -25.59 -30.60
C LEU A 519 36.66 -24.21 -29.91
N PRO A 520 35.97 -23.95 -28.78
CA PRO A 520 36.08 -22.66 -28.08
C PRO A 520 37.52 -22.28 -27.76
N LEU A 521 38.33 -23.25 -27.31
CA LEU A 521 39.75 -23.04 -27.01
C LEU A 521 40.59 -22.75 -28.25
N LEU A 522 40.29 -23.43 -29.36
CA LEU A 522 40.93 -23.16 -30.64
C LEU A 522 40.63 -21.73 -31.11
N CYS A 523 39.38 -21.26 -31.01
CA CYS A 523 38.97 -19.91 -31.37
C CYS A 523 39.69 -18.85 -30.51
N LEU A 524 39.69 -19.03 -29.19
CA LEU A 524 40.39 -18.14 -28.26
C LEU A 524 41.90 -18.06 -28.55
N ALA A 525 42.54 -19.20 -28.83
CA ALA A 525 43.95 -19.24 -29.19
C ALA A 525 44.23 -18.56 -30.54
N THR A 526 43.35 -18.73 -31.53
CA THR A 526 43.47 -18.03 -32.82
C THR A 526 43.28 -16.53 -32.68
N GLU A 527 42.32 -16.05 -31.90
CA GLU A 527 42.06 -14.62 -31.69
C GLU A 527 43.23 -13.94 -31.00
N ASN A 528 43.80 -14.56 -29.96
CA ASN A 528 44.99 -14.04 -29.29
C ASN A 528 46.20 -14.00 -30.22
N LEU A 529 46.41 -15.05 -31.03
CA LEU A 529 47.50 -15.06 -32.01
C LEU A 529 47.33 -13.97 -33.07
N ILE A 530 46.10 -13.74 -33.55
CA ILE A 530 45.80 -12.66 -34.50
C ILE A 530 46.03 -11.29 -33.85
N HIS A 531 45.62 -11.11 -32.60
CA HIS A 531 45.82 -9.87 -31.85
C HIS A 531 47.32 -9.55 -31.68
N GLU A 532 48.12 -10.52 -31.25
CA GLU A 532 49.57 -10.32 -31.07
C GLU A 532 50.30 -10.09 -32.40
N LEU A 533 49.89 -10.76 -33.49
CA LEU A 533 50.44 -10.50 -34.82
C LEU A 533 50.10 -9.09 -35.31
N ARG A 534 48.84 -8.65 -35.18
CA ARG A 534 48.40 -7.32 -35.61
C ARG A 534 49.01 -6.18 -34.77
N LYS A 535 49.27 -6.41 -33.49
CA LYS A 535 49.93 -5.45 -32.61
C LYS A 535 51.35 -5.12 -33.07
N LYS A 536 52.05 -6.09 -33.65
CA LYS A 536 53.42 -5.92 -34.15
C LYS A 536 53.48 -5.50 -35.62
N GLU A 537 52.58 -6.03 -36.45
CA GLU A 537 52.51 -5.73 -37.87
C GLU A 537 51.04 -5.40 -38.25
N PRO A 538 50.67 -4.11 -38.35
CA PRO A 538 49.27 -3.71 -38.56
C PRO A 538 48.74 -3.98 -39.99
N THR A 539 49.61 -4.31 -40.95
CA THR A 539 49.28 -4.47 -42.39
C THR A 539 49.24 -5.93 -42.88
N VAL A 540 49.27 -6.92 -41.98
CA VAL A 540 49.37 -8.34 -42.37
C VAL A 540 48.05 -8.90 -42.92
N GLU A 541 48.10 -9.44 -44.13
CA GLU A 541 47.02 -10.26 -44.69
C GLU A 541 47.13 -11.71 -44.20
N LEU A 542 46.20 -12.11 -43.32
CA LEU A 542 46.14 -13.47 -42.78
C LEU A 542 45.15 -14.33 -43.60
N LYS A 543 45.62 -15.45 -44.14
CA LYS A 543 44.77 -16.44 -44.82
C LYS A 543 44.46 -17.61 -43.90
N PHE A 544 43.20 -18.05 -43.89
CA PHE A 544 42.71 -19.14 -43.06
C PHE A 544 42.16 -20.29 -43.94
N PRO A 545 43.01 -21.24 -44.37
CA PRO A 545 42.56 -22.41 -45.12
C PRO A 545 41.65 -23.29 -44.23
N ARG A 546 40.51 -23.72 -44.77
CA ARG A 546 39.57 -24.70 -44.16
C ARG A 546 38.78 -24.23 -42.93
N LEU A 547 38.75 -22.94 -42.60
CA LEU A 547 37.90 -22.38 -41.53
C LEU A 547 36.41 -22.72 -41.73
N LEU A 548 35.95 -22.65 -42.99
CA LEU A 548 34.57 -22.90 -43.38
C LEU A 548 34.12 -24.35 -43.08
N ALA A 549 35.02 -25.33 -43.26
CA ALA A 549 34.67 -26.74 -43.03
C ALA A 549 34.48 -27.07 -41.55
N ILE A 550 35.33 -26.50 -40.67
CA ILE A 550 35.25 -26.69 -39.22
C ILE A 550 34.00 -25.99 -38.67
N THR A 551 33.68 -24.80 -39.16
CA THR A 551 32.48 -24.07 -38.76
C THR A 551 31.20 -24.77 -39.23
N PHE A 552 31.16 -25.28 -40.47
CA PHE A 552 29.99 -26.03 -40.97
C PHE A 552 29.71 -27.31 -40.19
N GLN A 553 30.72 -28.10 -39.81
CA GLN A 553 30.49 -29.33 -39.03
C GLN A 553 29.86 -29.04 -37.67
N ASN A 554 30.28 -27.95 -37.01
CA ASN A 554 29.73 -27.52 -35.73
C ASN A 554 28.36 -26.85 -35.86
N LEU A 555 28.11 -26.13 -36.95
CA LEU A 555 26.78 -25.64 -37.28
C LEU A 555 25.81 -26.81 -37.49
N CYS A 556 26.23 -27.88 -38.17
CA CYS A 556 25.40 -29.07 -38.34
C CYS A 556 25.08 -29.74 -37.00
N SER A 557 26.07 -29.92 -36.11
CA SER A 557 25.83 -30.52 -34.79
C SER A 557 24.96 -29.62 -33.90
N PHE A 558 25.16 -28.29 -33.95
CA PHE A 558 24.32 -27.32 -33.28
C PHE A 558 22.86 -27.40 -33.78
N LEU A 559 22.66 -27.44 -35.10
CA LEU A 559 21.31 -27.57 -35.69
C LEU A 559 20.66 -28.91 -35.33
N GLU A 560 21.41 -29.99 -35.19
CA GLU A 560 20.89 -31.26 -34.70
C GLU A 560 20.45 -31.19 -33.23
N LEU A 561 21.27 -30.55 -32.37
CA LEU A 561 20.92 -30.33 -30.97
C LEU A 561 19.72 -29.40 -30.82
N GLU A 562 19.64 -28.35 -31.64
CA GLU A 562 18.51 -27.42 -31.67
C GLU A 562 17.23 -28.15 -32.11
N LYS A 563 17.30 -29.01 -33.14
CA LYS A 563 16.18 -29.88 -33.54
C LYS A 563 15.76 -30.85 -32.44
N ARG A 564 16.71 -31.41 -31.67
CA ARG A 564 16.40 -32.30 -30.53
C ARG A 564 15.71 -31.51 -29.41
N LYS A 565 16.24 -30.34 -29.05
CA LYS A 565 15.65 -29.44 -28.06
C LYS A 565 14.20 -29.09 -28.41
N ILE A 566 13.92 -28.72 -29.67
CA ILE A 566 12.56 -28.39 -30.11
C ILE A 566 11.63 -29.59 -29.95
N LYS A 567 12.06 -30.80 -30.35
CA LYS A 567 11.26 -32.02 -30.19
C LYS A 567 10.98 -32.36 -28.73
N GLU A 568 11.98 -32.23 -27.85
CA GLU A 568 11.82 -32.44 -26.42
C GLU A 568 10.89 -31.40 -25.79
N GLN A 569 10.99 -30.14 -26.22
CA GLN A 569 10.10 -29.07 -25.80
C GLN A 569 8.64 -29.32 -26.21
N GLU A 570 8.39 -29.77 -27.45
CA GLU A 570 7.05 -30.17 -27.90
C GLU A 570 6.47 -31.34 -27.10
N ASN A 571 7.31 -32.31 -26.74
CA ASN A 571 6.90 -33.45 -25.92
C ASN A 571 6.57 -33.02 -24.48
N LEU A 572 7.40 -32.16 -23.88
CA LEU A 572 7.16 -31.56 -22.58
C LEU A 572 5.88 -30.72 -22.56
N GLU A 573 5.62 -29.97 -23.63
CA GLU A 573 4.39 -29.19 -23.75
C GLU A 573 3.15 -30.09 -23.75
N LYS A 574 3.18 -31.20 -24.50
CA LYS A 574 2.09 -32.19 -24.51
C LYS A 574 1.85 -32.81 -23.13
N THR A 575 2.89 -33.20 -22.41
CA THR A 575 2.76 -33.77 -21.06
C THR A 575 2.26 -32.74 -20.05
N CYS A 576 2.70 -31.49 -20.16
CA CYS A 576 2.20 -30.39 -19.33
C CYS A 576 0.72 -30.09 -19.58
N ILE A 577 0.26 -30.14 -20.84
CA ILE A 577 -1.17 -30.00 -21.18
C ILE A 577 -1.98 -31.13 -20.56
N GLN A 578 -1.50 -32.38 -20.63
CA GLN A 578 -2.17 -33.53 -20.01
C GLN A 578 -2.26 -33.39 -18.49
N LEU A 579 -1.17 -32.97 -17.83
CA LEU A 579 -1.14 -32.72 -16.39
C LEU A 579 -2.12 -31.62 -15.99
N ARG A 580 -2.14 -30.50 -16.71
CA ARG A 580 -3.08 -29.40 -16.45
C ARG A 580 -4.54 -29.82 -16.70
N GLY A 581 -4.77 -30.63 -17.74
CA GLY A 581 -6.08 -31.23 -18.02
C GLY A 581 -6.56 -32.11 -16.84
N ALA A 582 -5.71 -33.00 -16.36
CA ALA A 582 -5.98 -33.88 -15.22
C ALA A 582 -6.28 -33.09 -13.94
N GLN A 583 -5.48 -32.07 -13.65
CA GLN A 583 -5.68 -31.17 -12.50
C GLN A 583 -7.02 -30.44 -12.58
N SER A 584 -7.36 -29.87 -13.74
CA SER A 584 -8.62 -29.15 -13.94
C SER A 584 -9.84 -30.06 -13.72
N ALA A 585 -9.79 -31.29 -14.23
CA ALA A 585 -10.85 -32.28 -14.07
C ALA A 585 -10.98 -32.75 -12.61
N LEU A 586 -9.85 -32.91 -11.91
CA LEU A 586 -9.83 -33.28 -10.49
C LEU A 586 -10.42 -32.15 -9.63
N LEU A 587 -10.05 -30.89 -9.86
CA LEU A 587 -10.60 -29.73 -9.14
C LEU A 587 -12.12 -29.58 -9.33
N GLN A 588 -12.62 -29.77 -10.55
CA GLN A 588 -14.06 -29.74 -10.81
C GLN A 588 -14.81 -30.82 -10.03
N ARG A 589 -14.24 -32.03 -9.93
CA ARG A 589 -14.84 -33.14 -9.16
C ARG A 589 -14.74 -32.95 -7.65
N LEU A 590 -13.67 -32.34 -7.13
CA LEU A 590 -13.54 -31.99 -5.71
C LEU A 590 -14.53 -30.89 -5.30
N LYS A 591 -14.85 -29.95 -6.19
CA LYS A 591 -15.84 -28.90 -5.93
C LYS A 591 -17.28 -29.41 -5.93
N ALA A 592 -17.54 -30.62 -6.46
CA ALA A 592 -18.88 -31.16 -6.55
C ALA A 592 -19.42 -31.50 -5.14
N PRO A 593 -20.70 -31.21 -4.84
CA PRO A 593 -21.28 -31.47 -3.52
C PRO A 593 -21.45 -32.97 -3.19
N ARG A 594 -21.26 -33.85 -4.19
CA ARG A 594 -21.31 -35.31 -4.02
C ARG A 594 -19.91 -35.90 -4.21
N PRO A 595 -19.44 -36.76 -3.29
CA PRO A 595 -18.15 -37.42 -3.45
C PRO A 595 -18.20 -38.35 -4.67
N THR A 596 -17.31 -38.12 -5.63
CA THR A 596 -17.11 -39.01 -6.78
C THR A 596 -15.77 -39.72 -6.66
N ASN A 597 -15.62 -40.88 -7.30
CA ASN A 597 -14.35 -41.58 -7.28
C ASN A 597 -13.30 -40.80 -8.13
N ILE A 598 -12.16 -40.50 -7.50
CA ILE A 598 -11.06 -39.69 -8.06
C ILE A 598 -9.81 -40.55 -8.28
N SER A 599 -9.80 -41.82 -7.87
CA SER A 599 -8.60 -42.69 -7.90
C SER A 599 -7.93 -42.76 -9.28
N HIS A 600 -8.71 -42.89 -10.35
CA HIS A 600 -8.21 -42.94 -11.72
C HIS A 600 -7.59 -41.62 -12.18
N LEU A 601 -8.14 -40.47 -11.75
CA LEU A 601 -7.61 -39.15 -12.10
C LEU A 601 -6.35 -38.82 -11.29
N ALA A 602 -6.29 -39.28 -10.03
CA ALA A 602 -5.11 -39.16 -9.19
C ALA A 602 -3.94 -39.96 -9.78
N ALA A 603 -4.16 -41.22 -10.16
CA ALA A 603 -3.14 -42.05 -10.81
C ALA A 603 -2.66 -41.46 -12.15
N LEU A 604 -3.57 -40.89 -12.95
CA LEU A 604 -3.21 -40.22 -14.20
C LEU A 604 -2.38 -38.94 -13.95
N MET A 605 -2.67 -38.21 -12.87
CA MET A 605 -1.90 -37.03 -12.47
C MET A 605 -0.50 -37.41 -11.99
N GLU A 606 -0.36 -38.45 -11.17
CA GLU A 606 0.94 -38.98 -10.73
C GLU A 606 1.79 -39.41 -11.92
N TYR A 607 1.21 -40.17 -12.85
CA TYR A 607 1.89 -40.59 -14.07
C TYR A 607 2.37 -39.39 -14.92
N ALA A 608 1.50 -38.40 -15.15
CA ALA A 608 1.88 -37.20 -15.91
C ALA A 608 2.94 -36.37 -15.17
N HIS A 609 2.93 -36.39 -13.84
CA HIS A 609 3.92 -35.68 -13.03
C HIS A 609 5.30 -36.34 -13.09
N GLU A 610 5.37 -37.68 -13.03
CA GLU A 610 6.61 -38.42 -13.24
C GLU A 610 7.21 -38.19 -14.62
N GLN A 611 6.37 -38.10 -15.66
CA GLN A 611 6.82 -37.77 -17.00
C GLN A 611 7.41 -36.36 -17.10
N VAL A 612 6.82 -35.36 -16.44
CA VAL A 612 7.40 -34.01 -16.40
C VAL A 612 8.71 -34.00 -15.62
N ARG A 613 8.80 -34.76 -14.52
CA ARG A 613 10.03 -34.89 -13.73
C ARG A 613 11.18 -35.49 -14.52
N TYR A 614 10.92 -36.36 -15.49
CA TYR A 614 11.97 -36.90 -16.37
C TYR A 614 12.67 -35.83 -17.23
N PHE A 615 12.04 -34.68 -17.46
CA PHE A 615 12.60 -33.57 -18.23
C PHE A 615 13.27 -32.46 -17.38
N LEU A 616 13.22 -32.58 -16.05
CA LEU A 616 13.85 -31.67 -15.08
C LEU A 616 15.11 -32.31 -14.49
#